data_AF-A0A087V077-F1
#
_entry.id   AF-A0A087V077-F1
#
_cell.length_a   1.000
_cell.length_b   1.000
_cell.length_c   1.000
_cell.angle_alpha   90.00
_cell.angle_beta   90.00
_cell.angle_gamma   90.00
#
_symmetry.space_group_name_H-M   'P 1'
#
loop_
_entity.id
_entity.type
_entity.pdbx_description
1 polymer ?
#
loop_
_entity_poly.entity_id
_entity_poly.type
_entity_poly.pdbx_seq_one_letter_code
_entity_poly.pdbx_strand_id
1 'polypeptide(L)'
;MLLVWSYVLDENPVMWLLLFCLKSKIRIYLLLFWVVSTFASIFFVIWINQAQNQKVSTITRKFFHIIINAVFIPGIIYDLELLHLASGITLTVFIVLEMYRVLDVYIIGPAINNAFQIFLDEKDSGVLILTHIYLLIGCSCPLWLYPYSLTKGYHICLLSGIISVGFGDTAAALGGSLFGKHFWKNSKKTFEGTACAIVSQLACCYLFLSVGHTFSLWNILLVTTSIILTSLLEATTS
;
A
#
# COMPACT_ATOMS: atom_id res chain seq x y z
N MET A 1 25.68 6.98 -5.85
CA MET A 1 24.36 7.65 -5.85
C MET A 1 24.44 9.06 -5.24
N LEU A 2 24.92 9.21 -3.99
CA LEU A 2 25.03 10.52 -3.32
C LEU A 2 25.93 11.54 -4.05
N LEU A 3 27.03 11.11 -4.68
CA LEU A 3 27.92 11.96 -5.48
C LEU A 3 27.27 12.55 -6.74
N VAL A 4 26.39 11.79 -7.39
CA VAL A 4 25.64 12.28 -8.57
C VAL A 4 24.58 13.27 -8.11
N TRP A 5 23.92 13.00 -7.00
CA TRP A 5 22.93 13.90 -6.41
C TRP A 5 23.55 15.20 -5.89
N SER A 6 24.73 15.14 -5.26
CA SER A 6 25.43 16.36 -4.83
C SER A 6 25.84 17.23 -6.01
N TYR A 7 26.21 16.62 -7.14
CA TYR A 7 26.52 17.35 -8.37
C TYR A 7 25.27 17.98 -9.02
N VAL A 8 24.12 17.29 -8.97
CA VAL A 8 22.86 17.80 -9.55
C VAL A 8 22.19 18.87 -8.67
N LEU A 9 22.26 18.72 -7.35
CA LEU A 9 21.61 19.62 -6.40
C LEU A 9 22.48 20.83 -6.00
N ASP A 10 23.78 20.81 -6.34
CA ASP A 10 24.81 21.75 -5.86
C ASP A 10 24.84 21.92 -4.33
N GLU A 11 24.29 20.94 -3.61
CA GLU A 11 24.15 20.91 -2.17
C GLU A 11 24.38 19.50 -1.63
N ASN A 12 24.62 19.39 -0.32
CA ASN A 12 24.70 18.10 0.33
C ASN A 12 23.30 17.41 0.31
N PRO A 13 23.14 16.20 -0.27
CA PRO A 13 21.83 15.56 -0.40
C PRO A 13 21.12 15.27 0.92
N VAL A 14 21.87 15.04 2.01
CA VAL A 14 21.31 14.83 3.34
C VAL A 14 20.76 16.15 3.89
N MET A 15 21.50 17.24 3.72
CA MET A 15 21.02 18.57 4.11
C MET A 15 19.79 18.95 3.30
N TRP A 16 19.82 18.74 1.99
CA TRP A 16 18.67 18.98 1.12
C TRP A 16 17.43 18.18 1.57
N LEU A 17 17.61 16.89 1.89
CA LEU A 17 16.50 16.05 2.38
C LEU A 17 15.94 16.56 3.71
N LEU A 18 16.80 16.97 4.64
CA LEU A 18 16.38 17.54 5.92
C LEU A 18 15.60 18.83 5.73
N LEU A 19 16.11 19.75 4.90
CA LEU A 19 15.43 21.01 4.58
C LEU A 19 14.11 20.76 3.85
N PHE A 20 14.07 19.79 2.94
CA PHE A 20 12.87 19.37 2.23
C PHE A 20 11.80 18.85 3.21
N CYS A 21 12.18 17.98 4.15
CA CYS A 21 11.27 17.42 5.15
C CYS A 21 10.77 18.48 6.14
N LEU A 22 11.61 19.44 6.52
CA LEU A 22 11.29 20.49 7.49
C LEU A 22 10.69 21.76 6.87
N LYS A 23 10.48 21.78 5.56
CA LYS A 23 10.02 22.95 4.79
C LYS A 23 8.68 23.51 5.27
N SER A 24 7.77 22.68 5.77
CA SER A 24 6.42 23.12 6.16
C SER A 24 5.90 22.38 7.40
N LYS A 25 4.99 23.02 8.14
CA LYS A 25 4.30 22.40 9.28
C LYS A 25 3.50 21.16 8.85
N ILE A 26 2.92 21.18 7.65
CA ILE A 26 2.18 20.04 7.09
C ILE A 26 3.09 18.83 6.93
N ARG A 27 4.28 19.00 6.34
CA ARG A 27 5.27 17.92 6.20
C ARG A 27 5.69 17.36 7.55
N ILE A 28 5.92 18.23 8.53
CA ILE A 28 6.28 17.80 9.90
C ILE A 28 5.15 16.96 10.52
N TYR A 29 3.90 17.41 10.44
CA TYR A 29 2.77 16.64 10.98
C TYR A 29 2.55 15.30 10.27
N LEU A 30 2.70 15.27 8.93
CA LEU A 30 2.65 14.02 8.16
C LEU A 30 3.75 13.05 8.59
N LEU A 31 5.00 13.52 8.68
CA LEU A 31 6.14 12.71 9.10
C LEU A 31 5.96 12.17 10.53
N LEU A 32 5.49 13.00 11.46
CA LEU A 32 5.19 12.55 12.83
C LEU A 32 4.10 11.46 12.83
N PHE A 33 3.02 11.67 12.08
CA PHE A 33 1.95 10.68 11.94
C PHE A 33 2.45 9.37 11.32
N TRP A 34 3.33 9.44 10.31
CA TRP A 34 3.93 8.26 9.69
C TRP A 34 4.86 7.52 10.64
N VAL A 35 5.68 8.23 11.42
CA VAL A 35 6.52 7.64 12.47
C VAL A 35 5.67 6.90 13.51
N VAL A 36 4.58 7.50 13.98
CA VAL A 36 3.63 6.85 14.90
C VAL A 36 3.01 5.61 14.25
N SER A 37 2.64 5.68 12.97
CA SER A 37 2.07 4.55 12.23
C SER A 37 3.06 3.38 12.07
N THR A 38 4.35 3.69 11.85
CA THR A 38 5.43 2.70 11.81
C THR A 38 5.61 2.03 13.18
N PHE A 39 5.64 2.80 14.27
CA PHE A 39 5.73 2.23 15.62
C PHE A 39 4.52 1.38 15.97
N ALA A 40 3.31 1.81 15.60
CA ALA A 40 2.09 1.02 15.77
C ALA A 40 2.17 -0.31 15.00
N SER A 41 2.77 -0.31 13.80
CA SER A 41 2.96 -1.52 12.99
C SER A 41 3.98 -2.47 13.61
N ILE A 42 5.10 -1.95 14.10
CA ILE A 42 6.12 -2.74 14.82
C ILE A 42 5.51 -3.35 16.08
N PHE A 43 4.80 -2.55 16.88
CA PHE A 43 4.11 -3.02 18.07
C PHE A 43 3.11 -4.14 17.74
N PHE A 44 2.30 -3.95 16.70
CA PHE A 44 1.35 -4.98 16.25
C PHE A 44 2.04 -6.28 15.87
N VAL A 45 3.16 -6.22 15.12
CA VAL A 45 3.95 -7.41 14.76
C VAL A 45 4.48 -8.13 16.00
N ILE A 46 5.06 -7.40 16.95
CA ILE A 46 5.59 -7.97 18.21
C ILE A 46 4.46 -8.61 19.01
N TRP A 47 3.36 -7.88 19.20
CA TRP A 47 2.20 -8.36 19.97
C TRP A 47 1.60 -9.62 19.38
N ILE A 48 1.39 -9.66 18.06
CA ILE A 48 0.81 -10.84 17.38
C ILE A 48 1.76 -12.04 17.42
N ASN A 49 3.07 -11.84 17.26
CA ASN A 49 4.05 -12.93 17.43
C ASN A 49 4.07 -13.52 18.85
N GLN A 50 3.77 -12.72 19.86
CA GLN A 50 3.66 -13.20 21.24
C GLN A 50 2.31 -13.87 21.53
N ALA A 51 1.24 -13.39 20.89
CA ALA A 51 -0.12 -13.87 21.13
C ALA A 51 -0.53 -15.08 20.28
N GLN A 52 0.17 -15.35 19.18
CA GLN A 52 -0.20 -16.40 18.21
C GLN A 52 0.99 -17.34 17.94
N ASN A 53 0.72 -18.65 18.01
CA ASN A 53 1.71 -19.69 17.70
C ASN A 53 1.50 -20.32 16.31
N GLN A 54 0.56 -19.79 15.52
CA GLN A 54 0.19 -20.30 14.20
C GLN A 54 0.19 -19.16 13.17
N LYS A 55 0.14 -19.53 11.88
CA LYS A 55 0.01 -18.55 10.80
C LYS A 55 -1.24 -17.69 10.99
N VAL A 56 -1.11 -16.39 10.80
CA VAL A 56 -2.22 -15.45 10.98
C VAL A 56 -3.21 -15.54 9.82
N SER A 57 -4.45 -15.14 10.10
CA SER A 57 -5.50 -15.07 9.09
C SER A 57 -5.24 -13.96 8.04
N THR A 58 -5.86 -14.10 6.86
CA THR A 58 -5.86 -13.02 5.85
C THR A 58 -6.46 -11.72 6.38
N ILE A 59 -7.43 -11.80 7.31
CA ILE A 59 -8.05 -10.64 7.94
C ILE A 59 -7.03 -9.91 8.82
N THR A 60 -6.25 -10.65 9.61
CA THR A 60 -5.19 -10.09 10.45
C THR A 60 -4.16 -9.30 9.62
N ARG A 61 -3.83 -9.80 8.42
CA ARG A 61 -2.93 -9.10 7.47
C ARG A 61 -3.52 -7.78 6.94
N LYS A 62 -4.84 -7.58 6.99
CA LYS A 62 -5.48 -6.32 6.57
C LYS A 62 -5.19 -5.16 7.51
N PHE A 63 -4.62 -5.40 8.69
CA PHE A 63 -4.05 -4.34 9.52
C PHE A 63 -3.06 -3.47 8.73
N PHE A 64 -2.14 -4.08 7.98
CA PHE A 64 -1.17 -3.32 7.18
C PHE A 64 -1.80 -2.57 6.01
N HIS A 65 -2.91 -3.09 5.46
CA HIS A 65 -3.68 -2.42 4.40
C HIS A 65 -4.37 -1.17 4.97
N ILE A 66 -4.90 -1.25 6.19
CA ILE A 66 -5.47 -0.09 6.88
C ILE A 66 -4.39 0.96 7.18
N ILE A 67 -3.21 0.55 7.68
CA ILE A 67 -2.11 1.47 7.97
C ILE A 67 -1.62 2.17 6.70
N ILE A 68 -1.38 1.44 5.61
CA ILE A 68 -0.89 2.05 4.38
C ILE A 68 -1.93 3.03 3.79
N ASN A 69 -3.22 2.71 3.85
CA ASN A 69 -4.28 3.66 3.47
C ASN A 69 -4.26 4.91 4.35
N ALA A 70 -4.10 4.74 5.66
CA ALA A 70 -4.03 5.85 6.61
C ALA A 70 -2.81 6.75 6.36
N VAL A 71 -1.68 6.20 5.88
CA VAL A 71 -0.47 6.94 5.50
C VAL A 71 -0.64 7.66 4.15
N PHE A 72 -1.14 6.95 3.13
CA PHE A 72 -1.19 7.43 1.75
C PHE A 72 -2.28 8.46 1.52
N ILE A 73 -3.49 8.28 2.08
CA ILE A 73 -4.61 9.22 1.88
C ILE A 73 -4.21 10.66 2.27
N PRO A 74 -3.72 10.93 3.51
CA PRO A 74 -3.29 12.28 3.85
C PRO A 74 -2.03 12.72 3.08
N GLY A 75 -1.14 11.80 2.68
CA GLY A 75 -0.01 12.14 1.81
C GLY A 75 -0.48 12.66 0.44
N ILE A 76 -1.44 11.97 -0.18
CA ILE A 76 -2.05 12.39 -1.47
C ILE A 76 -2.81 13.70 -1.31
N ILE A 77 -3.49 13.89 -0.16
CA ILE A 77 -4.30 15.08 0.09
C ILE A 77 -3.42 16.30 0.35
N TYR A 78 -2.41 16.17 1.20
CA TYR A 78 -1.71 17.32 1.77
C TYR A 78 -0.30 17.55 1.20
N ASP A 79 0.43 16.52 0.76
CA ASP A 79 1.79 16.69 0.22
C ASP A 79 2.24 15.50 -0.67
N LEU A 80 1.85 15.56 -1.94
CA LEU A 80 2.17 14.54 -2.94
C LEU A 80 3.68 14.38 -3.18
N GLU A 81 4.47 15.47 -3.15
CA GLU A 81 5.92 15.41 -3.33
C GLU A 81 6.59 14.63 -2.19
N LEU A 82 6.19 14.92 -0.95
CA LEU A 82 6.70 14.22 0.21
C LEU A 82 6.35 12.72 0.14
N LEU A 83 5.10 12.38 -0.20
CA LEU A 83 4.68 10.98 -0.33
C LEU A 83 5.42 10.27 -1.47
N HIS A 84 5.63 10.93 -2.61
CA HIS A 84 6.36 10.36 -3.74
C HIS A 84 7.82 10.05 -3.36
N LEU A 85 8.51 10.99 -2.71
CA LEU A 85 9.87 10.78 -2.24
C LEU A 85 9.94 9.68 -1.16
N ALA A 86 9.04 9.74 -0.16
CA ALA A 86 9.03 8.79 0.95
C ALA A 86 8.71 7.36 0.50
N SER A 87 7.77 7.18 -0.43
CA SER A 87 7.43 5.85 -0.97
C SER A 87 8.59 5.21 -1.73
N GLY A 88 9.35 5.98 -2.52
CA GLY A 88 10.55 5.49 -3.20
C GLY A 88 11.70 5.11 -2.24
N ILE A 89 11.92 5.93 -1.21
CA ILE A 89 12.88 5.61 -0.14
C ILE A 89 12.44 4.35 0.60
N THR A 90 11.16 4.23 0.94
CA THR A 90 10.61 3.06 1.65
C THR A 90 10.77 1.79 0.82
N LEU A 91 10.53 1.84 -0.50
CA LEU A 91 10.75 0.69 -1.39
C LEU A 91 12.22 0.24 -1.33
N THR A 92 13.15 1.20 -1.38
CA THR A 92 14.59 0.91 -1.27
C THR A 92 14.92 0.25 0.06
N VAL A 93 14.37 0.76 1.17
CA VAL A 93 14.56 0.18 2.50
C VAL A 93 14.01 -1.25 2.56
N PHE A 94 12.81 -1.50 2.03
CA PHE A 94 12.22 -2.85 2.03
C PHE A 94 13.08 -3.84 1.24
N ILE A 95 13.58 -3.44 0.07
CA ILE A 95 14.49 -4.29 -0.73
C ILE A 95 15.77 -4.58 0.06
N VAL A 96 16.40 -3.57 0.67
CA VAL A 96 17.64 -3.76 1.45
C VAL A 96 17.42 -4.69 2.65
N LEU A 97 16.32 -4.49 3.40
CA LEU A 97 15.97 -5.34 4.54
C LEU A 97 15.72 -6.79 4.10
N GLU A 98 15.05 -6.98 2.97
CA GLU A 98 14.82 -8.30 2.40
C GLU A 98 16.15 -8.96 1.96
N MET A 99 17.07 -8.21 1.36
CA MET A 99 18.41 -8.72 1.04
C MET A 99 19.18 -9.11 2.30
N TYR A 100 19.12 -8.31 3.37
CA TYR A 100 19.75 -8.66 4.65
C TYR A 100 19.14 -9.91 5.29
N ARG A 101 17.84 -10.12 5.10
CA ARG A 101 17.15 -11.35 5.52
C ARG A 101 17.60 -12.56 4.72
N VAL A 102 17.65 -12.46 3.39
CA VAL A 102 18.06 -13.56 2.49
C VAL A 102 19.53 -13.93 2.69
N LEU A 103 20.40 -12.94 2.93
CA LEU A 103 21.83 -13.16 3.18
C LEU A 103 22.15 -13.58 4.61
N ASP A 104 21.13 -13.77 5.46
CA ASP A 104 21.25 -14.15 6.87
C ASP A 104 22.26 -13.30 7.66
N VAL A 105 22.17 -11.98 7.51
CA VAL A 105 23.06 -11.06 8.22
C VAL A 105 22.83 -11.17 9.72
N TYR A 106 23.84 -11.68 10.43
CA TYR A 106 23.85 -12.10 11.85
C TYR A 106 22.64 -11.70 12.73
N ILE A 107 22.40 -10.41 12.96
CA ILE A 107 21.30 -9.94 13.84
C ILE A 107 20.01 -9.66 13.04
N ILE A 108 20.15 -9.05 11.87
CA ILE A 108 19.01 -8.51 11.12
C ILE A 108 18.22 -9.63 10.46
N GLY A 109 18.90 -10.62 9.87
CA GLY A 109 18.24 -11.70 9.16
C GLY A 109 17.30 -12.53 10.02
N PRO A 110 17.79 -13.09 11.16
CA PRO A 110 16.94 -13.81 12.10
C PRO A 110 15.82 -12.95 12.69
N ALA A 111 16.07 -11.68 12.99
CA ALA A 111 15.05 -10.77 13.52
C ALA A 111 13.89 -10.57 12.54
N ILE A 112 14.18 -10.34 11.25
CA ILE A 112 13.15 -10.17 10.21
C ILE A 112 12.44 -11.51 9.95
N ASN A 113 13.18 -12.63 9.84
CA ASN A 113 12.59 -13.95 9.66
C ASN A 113 11.58 -14.27 10.76
N ASN A 114 11.96 -14.10 12.03
CA ASN A 114 11.06 -14.35 13.15
C ASN A 114 9.86 -13.39 13.16
N ALA A 115 10.06 -12.11 12.82
CA ALA A 115 8.98 -11.14 12.78
C ALA A 115 7.90 -11.48 11.74
N PHE A 116 8.30 -11.99 10.56
CA PHE A 116 7.39 -12.24 9.44
C PHE A 116 6.91 -13.70 9.31
N GLN A 117 7.52 -14.67 10.01
CA GLN A 117 7.24 -16.11 9.83
C GLN A 117 5.75 -16.45 9.91
N ILE A 118 5.03 -15.90 10.90
CA ILE A 118 3.59 -16.15 11.07
C ILE A 118 2.71 -15.40 10.07
N PHE A 119 3.26 -14.41 9.35
CA PHE A 119 2.54 -13.62 8.34
C PHE A 119 2.62 -14.21 6.93
N LEU A 120 3.56 -15.14 6.69
CA LEU A 120 3.79 -15.75 5.38
C LEU A 120 2.52 -16.38 4.79
N ASP A 121 2.27 -16.07 3.51
CA ASP A 121 1.16 -16.62 2.75
C ASP A 121 1.63 -17.42 1.52
N GLU A 122 0.70 -17.84 0.67
CA GLU A 122 1.00 -18.63 -0.53
C GLU A 122 1.88 -17.88 -1.53
N LYS A 123 1.85 -16.54 -1.52
CA LYS A 123 2.66 -15.66 -2.39
C LYS A 123 4.11 -15.60 -1.93
N ASP A 124 4.35 -15.86 -0.64
CA ASP A 124 5.68 -15.88 -0.02
C ASP A 124 6.26 -17.31 0.07
N SER A 125 5.83 -18.23 -0.80
CA SER A 125 6.31 -19.62 -0.82
C SER A 125 7.73 -19.78 -1.38
N GLY A 126 8.29 -18.72 -1.96
CA GLY A 126 9.64 -18.69 -2.51
C GLY A 126 10.71 -18.32 -1.49
N VAL A 127 11.93 -18.04 -1.98
CA VAL A 127 13.04 -17.54 -1.14
C VAL A 127 12.73 -16.14 -0.59
N LEU A 128 11.98 -15.35 -1.35
CA LEU A 128 11.67 -13.95 -1.03
C LEU A 128 10.29 -13.82 -0.35
N ILE A 129 10.22 -12.92 0.64
CA ILE A 129 8.98 -12.45 1.24
C ILE A 129 8.60 -11.14 0.54
N LEU A 130 7.61 -11.19 -0.34
CA LEU A 130 7.30 -10.10 -1.27
C LEU A 130 5.98 -9.40 -0.95
N THR A 131 5.10 -9.99 -0.14
CA THR A 131 3.76 -9.44 0.13
C THR A 131 3.79 -7.98 0.59
N HIS A 132 4.72 -7.60 1.48
CA HIS A 132 4.84 -6.22 1.97
C HIS A 132 5.40 -5.25 0.91
N ILE A 133 6.29 -5.73 0.03
CA ILE A 133 6.80 -4.97 -1.12
C ILE A 133 5.69 -4.77 -2.16
N TYR A 134 4.91 -5.82 -2.45
CA TYR A 134 3.78 -5.75 -3.39
C TYR A 134 2.68 -4.82 -2.89
N LEU A 135 2.40 -4.78 -1.58
CA LEU A 135 1.48 -3.81 -1.01
C LEU A 135 1.94 -2.37 -1.26
N LEU A 136 3.22 -2.06 -0.98
CA LEU A 136 3.77 -0.73 -1.22
C LEU A 136 3.74 -0.35 -2.70
N ILE A 137 4.19 -1.26 -3.59
CA ILE A 137 4.19 -1.04 -5.04
C ILE A 137 2.75 -0.85 -5.54
N GLY A 138 1.81 -1.68 -5.11
CA GLY A 138 0.41 -1.60 -5.52
C GLY A 138 -0.21 -0.24 -5.18
N CYS A 139 0.09 0.30 -4.00
CA CYS A 139 -0.38 1.63 -3.61
C CYS A 139 0.38 2.77 -4.29
N SER A 140 1.68 2.61 -4.54
CA SER A 140 2.56 3.70 -5.03
C SER A 140 2.69 3.77 -6.55
N CYS A 141 2.38 2.69 -7.28
CA CYS A 141 2.55 2.64 -8.73
C CYS A 141 1.81 3.78 -9.46
N PRO A 142 0.54 4.10 -9.15
CA PRO A 142 -0.13 5.23 -9.77
C PRO A 142 0.52 6.58 -9.43
N LEU A 143 1.08 6.72 -8.23
CA LEU A 143 1.80 7.92 -7.81
C LEU A 143 3.10 8.11 -8.59
N TRP A 144 3.84 7.03 -8.86
CA TRP A 144 5.11 7.08 -9.60
C TRP A 144 4.93 7.24 -11.11
N LEU A 145 3.88 6.64 -11.67
CA LEU A 145 3.64 6.65 -13.12
C LEU A 145 2.90 7.90 -13.59
N TYR A 146 2.07 8.52 -12.73
CA TYR A 146 1.27 9.66 -13.15
C TYR A 146 2.06 10.97 -13.04
N PRO A 147 2.13 11.79 -14.10
CA PRO A 147 2.94 13.01 -14.12
C PRO A 147 2.41 14.07 -13.13
N TYR A 148 3.27 14.46 -12.19
CA TYR A 148 2.98 15.43 -11.13
C TYR A 148 2.52 16.81 -11.66
N SER A 149 3.10 17.29 -12.76
CA SER A 149 2.89 18.63 -13.32
C SER A 149 1.48 18.90 -13.86
N LEU A 150 0.66 17.86 -14.06
CA LEU A 150 -0.69 17.97 -14.61
C LEU A 150 -1.78 17.98 -13.53
N THR A 151 -1.41 17.82 -12.26
CA THR A 151 -2.37 17.61 -11.16
C THR A 151 -2.66 18.90 -10.38
N LYS A 152 -3.57 19.74 -10.89
CA LYS A 152 -4.18 20.84 -10.10
C LYS A 152 -5.42 20.37 -9.30
N GLY A 153 -5.48 19.07 -8.94
CA GLY A 153 -6.59 18.44 -8.21
C GLY A 153 -6.36 16.96 -7.90
N TYR A 154 -7.19 16.36 -7.03
CA TYR A 154 -7.07 14.98 -6.54
C TYR A 154 -7.48 13.93 -7.58
N HIS A 155 -6.71 13.70 -8.65
CA HIS A 155 -7.14 12.76 -9.70
C HIS A 155 -7.37 11.35 -9.15
N ILE A 156 -8.53 10.76 -9.47
CA ILE A 156 -8.89 9.38 -9.11
C ILE A 156 -7.80 8.37 -9.50
N CYS A 157 -7.03 8.67 -10.54
CA CYS A 157 -5.86 7.90 -10.97
C CYS A 157 -4.82 7.75 -9.86
N LEU A 158 -4.49 8.82 -9.11
CA LEU A 158 -3.53 8.75 -8.01
C LEU A 158 -4.04 7.88 -6.85
N LEU A 159 -5.36 7.87 -6.63
CA LEU A 159 -6.01 7.06 -5.59
C LEU A 159 -6.26 5.62 -6.02
N SER A 160 -6.08 5.28 -7.30
CA SER A 160 -6.49 3.98 -7.86
C SER A 160 -5.84 2.78 -7.13
N GLY A 161 -4.57 2.89 -6.72
CA GLY A 161 -3.87 1.85 -5.96
C GLY A 161 -4.39 1.70 -4.53
N ILE A 162 -4.75 2.81 -3.89
CA ILE A 162 -5.38 2.84 -2.56
C ILE A 162 -6.80 2.27 -2.62
N ILE A 163 -7.55 2.60 -3.68
CA ILE A 163 -8.90 2.10 -3.88
C ILE A 163 -8.90 0.60 -4.17
N SER A 164 -8.04 0.11 -5.08
CA SER A 164 -8.02 -1.30 -5.44
C SER A 164 -7.35 -2.18 -4.38
N VAL A 165 -6.07 -1.93 -4.08
CA VAL A 165 -5.27 -2.75 -3.16
C VAL A 165 -5.63 -2.47 -1.72
N GLY A 166 -5.94 -1.22 -1.37
CA GLY A 166 -6.32 -0.88 -0.01
C GLY A 166 -7.74 -1.29 0.33
N PHE A 167 -8.73 -0.62 -0.27
CA PHE A 167 -10.14 -0.82 0.04
C PHE A 167 -10.71 -2.08 -0.60
N GLY A 168 -10.46 -2.31 -1.89
CA GLY A 168 -11.00 -3.45 -2.64
C GLY A 168 -10.58 -4.80 -2.06
N ASP A 169 -9.28 -5.03 -1.90
CA ASP A 169 -8.74 -6.29 -1.37
C ASP A 169 -9.08 -6.50 0.13
N THR A 170 -9.20 -5.42 0.93
CA THR A 170 -9.72 -5.52 2.30
C THR A 170 -11.19 -5.93 2.32
N ALA A 171 -12.03 -5.28 1.50
CA ALA A 171 -13.45 -5.61 1.39
C ALA A 171 -13.68 -7.02 0.83
N ALA A 172 -12.84 -7.46 -0.11
CA ALA A 172 -12.86 -8.82 -0.65
C ALA A 172 -12.58 -9.86 0.43
N ALA A 173 -11.53 -9.65 1.24
CA ALA A 173 -11.15 -10.57 2.30
C ALA A 173 -12.20 -10.63 3.43
N LEU A 174 -12.71 -9.47 3.87
CA LEU A 174 -13.74 -9.41 4.91
C LEU A 174 -15.06 -10.01 4.40
N GLY A 175 -15.54 -9.54 3.24
CA GLY A 175 -16.79 -10.02 2.63
C GLY A 175 -16.74 -11.51 2.31
N GLY A 176 -15.62 -11.99 1.77
CA GLY A 176 -15.42 -13.41 1.49
C GLY A 176 -15.36 -14.26 2.76
N SER A 177 -14.78 -13.76 3.85
CA SER A 177 -14.73 -14.48 5.12
C SER A 177 -16.06 -14.53 5.87
N LEU A 178 -16.88 -13.47 5.77
CA LEU A 178 -18.13 -13.33 6.50
C LEU A 178 -19.33 -13.92 5.74
N PHE A 179 -19.36 -13.74 4.42
CA PHE A 179 -20.51 -14.07 3.58
C PHE A 179 -20.21 -15.09 2.48
N GLY A 180 -18.94 -15.48 2.32
CA GLY A 180 -18.51 -16.38 1.26
C GLY A 180 -19.17 -17.74 1.33
N LYS A 181 -19.95 -18.08 0.29
CA LYS A 181 -20.59 -19.39 0.14
C LYS A 181 -20.28 -20.00 -1.21
N HIS A 182 -20.14 -19.16 -2.23
CA HIS A 182 -19.96 -19.61 -3.61
C HIS A 182 -18.55 -19.26 -4.07
N PHE A 183 -17.78 -20.26 -4.47
CA PHE A 183 -16.40 -20.09 -4.91
C PHE A 183 -16.30 -19.97 -6.43
N TRP A 184 -15.36 -19.15 -6.89
CA TRP A 184 -14.98 -19.11 -8.29
C TRP A 184 -14.36 -20.44 -8.73
N LYS A 185 -14.62 -20.84 -9.98
CA LYS A 185 -14.09 -22.11 -10.51
C LYS A 185 -12.55 -22.10 -10.44
N ASN A 186 -11.98 -23.13 -9.82
CA ASN A 186 -10.53 -23.29 -9.63
C ASN A 186 -9.85 -22.18 -8.81
N SER A 187 -10.59 -21.48 -7.94
CA SER A 187 -10.06 -20.39 -7.13
C SER A 187 -10.53 -20.52 -5.68
N LYS A 188 -9.71 -20.03 -4.74
CA LYS A 188 -10.07 -19.94 -3.31
C LYS A 188 -10.92 -18.70 -2.98
N LYS A 189 -11.17 -17.85 -3.98
CA LYS A 189 -11.96 -16.62 -3.83
C LYS A 189 -13.45 -16.90 -4.00
N THR A 190 -14.28 -16.09 -3.35
CA THR A 190 -15.74 -16.21 -3.40
C THR A 190 -16.37 -15.13 -4.26
N PHE A 191 -17.52 -15.43 -4.87
CA PHE A 191 -18.32 -14.45 -5.60
C PHE A 191 -18.73 -13.30 -4.68
N GLU A 192 -19.10 -13.60 -3.42
CA GLU A 192 -19.48 -12.59 -2.44
C GLU A 192 -18.32 -11.65 -2.10
N GLY A 193 -17.10 -12.20 -1.96
CA GLY A 193 -15.89 -11.39 -1.76
C GLY A 193 -15.64 -10.45 -2.94
N THR A 194 -15.71 -10.95 -4.17
CA THR A 194 -15.56 -10.12 -5.38
C THR A 194 -16.63 -9.03 -5.46
N ALA A 195 -17.88 -9.34 -5.12
CA ALA A 195 -18.97 -8.36 -5.08
C ALA A 195 -18.71 -7.26 -4.03
N CYS A 196 -18.27 -7.63 -2.82
CA CYS A 196 -17.89 -6.67 -1.79
C CYS A 196 -16.73 -5.76 -2.25
N ALA A 197 -15.74 -6.31 -2.96
CA ALA A 197 -14.63 -5.55 -3.52
C ALA A 197 -15.12 -4.51 -4.54
N ILE A 198 -16.00 -4.90 -5.47
CA ILE A 198 -16.56 -4.01 -6.49
C ILE A 198 -17.38 -2.89 -5.82
N VAL A 199 -18.27 -3.24 -4.90
CA VAL A 199 -19.12 -2.26 -4.20
C VAL A 199 -18.28 -1.26 -3.41
N SER A 200 -17.28 -1.75 -2.66
CA SER A 200 -16.38 -0.88 -1.88
C SER A 200 -15.60 0.07 -2.78
N GLN A 201 -15.03 -0.42 -3.88
CA GLN A 201 -14.25 0.41 -4.80
C GLN A 201 -15.12 1.47 -5.49
N LEU A 202 -16.32 1.10 -5.94
CA LEU A 202 -17.28 2.04 -6.52
C LEU A 202 -17.69 3.12 -5.51
N ALA A 203 -18.01 2.73 -4.28
CA ALA A 203 -18.37 3.67 -3.22
C ALA A 203 -17.22 4.65 -2.94
N CYS A 204 -15.98 4.17 -2.80
CA CYS A 204 -14.79 5.02 -2.65
C CYS A 204 -14.63 5.98 -3.84
N CYS A 205 -14.71 5.48 -5.07
CA CYS A 205 -14.59 6.31 -6.27
C CYS A 205 -15.65 7.42 -6.30
N TYR A 206 -16.91 7.11 -6.02
CA TYR A 206 -17.98 8.12 -6.03
C TYR A 206 -17.81 9.15 -4.91
N LEU A 207 -17.37 8.73 -3.71
CA LEU A 207 -17.05 9.65 -2.61
C LEU A 207 -15.87 10.57 -2.94
N PHE A 208 -14.82 10.07 -3.60
CA PHE A 208 -13.68 10.92 -3.98
C PHE A 208 -14.00 11.84 -5.17
N LEU A 209 -14.81 11.37 -6.13
CA LEU A 209 -15.26 12.20 -7.24
C LEU A 209 -16.16 13.35 -6.75
N SER A 210 -16.99 13.15 -5.72
CA SER A 210 -17.86 14.20 -5.19
C SER A 210 -17.12 15.33 -4.48
N VAL A 211 -15.87 15.10 -4.05
CA VAL A 211 -15.06 16.07 -3.31
C VAL A 211 -14.13 16.89 -4.21
N GLY A 212 -13.97 16.56 -5.50
CA GLY A 212 -12.98 17.28 -6.32
C GLY A 212 -12.99 17.10 -7.83
N HIS A 213 -13.97 16.40 -8.42
CA HIS A 213 -14.00 16.19 -9.88
C HIS A 213 -15.38 16.36 -10.49
N THR A 214 -15.41 16.69 -11.77
CA THR A 214 -16.65 16.70 -12.55
C THR A 214 -17.04 15.27 -12.94
N PHE A 215 -18.28 14.89 -12.63
CA PHE A 215 -18.86 13.61 -13.03
C PHE A 215 -19.21 13.63 -14.52
N SER A 216 -18.24 13.31 -15.38
CA SER A 216 -18.52 12.97 -16.78
C SER A 216 -18.97 11.51 -16.89
N LEU A 217 -20.00 11.26 -17.70
CA LEU A 217 -20.49 9.90 -18.00
C LEU A 217 -19.35 8.99 -18.47
N TRP A 218 -18.43 9.50 -19.29
CA TRP A 218 -17.27 8.77 -19.77
C TRP A 218 -16.34 8.31 -18.64
N ASN A 219 -16.09 9.17 -17.65
CA ASN A 219 -15.22 8.82 -16.52
C ASN A 219 -15.86 7.76 -15.63
N ILE A 220 -17.18 7.86 -15.41
CA ILE A 220 -17.94 6.86 -14.65
C ILE A 220 -17.89 5.50 -15.35
N LEU A 221 -18.13 5.45 -16.66
CA LEU A 221 -18.05 4.22 -17.45
C LEU A 221 -16.65 3.61 -17.43
N LEU A 222 -15.60 4.42 -17.59
CA LEU A 222 -14.22 3.94 -17.55
C LEU A 222 -13.85 3.38 -16.16
N VAL A 223 -14.19 4.09 -15.08
CA VAL A 223 -13.88 3.65 -13.72
C VAL A 223 -14.65 2.38 -13.35
N THR A 224 -15.95 2.35 -13.64
CA THR A 224 -16.81 1.19 -13.35
C THR A 224 -16.35 -0.06 -14.10
N THR A 225 -16.08 0.06 -15.40
CA THR A 225 -15.57 -1.07 -16.21
C THR A 225 -14.19 -1.54 -15.73
N SER A 226 -13.29 -0.62 -15.39
CA SER A 226 -11.96 -0.95 -14.85
C SER A 226 -12.05 -1.72 -13.53
N ILE A 227 -12.92 -1.29 -12.60
CA ILE A 227 -13.12 -1.96 -11.31
C ILE A 227 -13.69 -3.37 -11.50
N ILE A 228 -14.68 -3.52 -12.38
CA ILE A 228 -15.28 -4.83 -12.65
C ILE A 228 -14.24 -5.77 -13.26
N LEU A 229 -13.51 -5.33 -14.29
CA LEU A 229 -12.51 -6.15 -14.96
C LEU A 229 -11.36 -6.55 -14.03
N THR A 230 -10.84 -5.61 -13.24
CA THR A 230 -9.76 -5.92 -12.28
C THR A 230 -10.22 -6.85 -11.17
N SER A 231 -11.45 -6.68 -10.66
CA SER A 231 -12.01 -7.57 -9.63
C SER A 231 -12.27 -8.99 -10.15
N LEU A 232 -12.71 -9.12 -11.41
CA LEU A 232 -12.87 -10.43 -12.08
C LEU A 232 -11.52 -11.09 -12.39
N LEU A 233 -10.51 -10.29 -12.77
CA LEU A 233 -9.15 -10.78 -12.96
C LEU A 233 -8.61 -11.33 -11.64
N GLU A 234 -8.75 -10.59 -10.53
CA GLU A 234 -8.31 -11.07 -9.21
C GLU A 234 -9.04 -12.37 -8.80
N ALA A 235 -10.33 -12.45 -9.06
CA ALA A 235 -11.14 -13.64 -8.76
C ALA A 235 -10.62 -14.92 -9.44
N THR A 236 -9.97 -14.78 -10.60
CA THR A 236 -9.49 -15.89 -11.43
C THR A 236 -7.99 -16.15 -11.35
N THR A 237 -7.21 -15.25 -10.75
CA THR A 237 -5.72 -15.31 -10.77
C THR A 237 -5.08 -15.63 -9.41
N SER A 238 -5.81 -16.29 -8.51
CA SER A 238 -5.30 -16.70 -7.19
C SER A 238 -5.50 -18.17 -6.86
#